data_AF-A0A4P6F618-F1
#
_entry.id   AF-A0A4P6F618-F1
#
_cell.length_a   1.000
_cell.length_b   1.000
_cell.length_c   1.000
_cell.angle_alpha   90.00
_cell.angle_beta   90.00
_cell.angle_gamma   90.00
#
_symmetry.space_group_name_H-M   'P 1'
#
loop_
_entity.id
_entity.type
_entity.pdbx_description
1 polymer ?
#
loop_
_entity_poly.entity_id
_entity_poly.type
_entity_poly.pdbx_seq_one_letter_code
_entity_poly.pdbx_strand_id
1 'polypeptide(L)'
;MSSPVPVQRALPASPIAATRHRPLPVPAVRLVGGPLGSWQERNGTATIPHCVDQLEASGVLDDFRRLVGESAAAHRGFVHTWIQGVAQQRARPGRRPRARGRRLRPAPLTPGATYVLEVDRTPRRTTAHHRVDALRGVAAVERGPIVYCVEHAGLAPGIDVDGIALVPDALITAGEGGTLTVRCRVTRAADHLSGTDAGPELGAEHTVTAIPFSPWGNGEPGPMRVWLPVAPC
;
A
#
# COMPACT_ATOMS: atom_id res chain seq x y z
N MET A 1 44.52 17.16 4.17
CA MET A 1 43.62 16.41 3.26
C MET A 1 42.61 15.70 4.13
N SER A 2 41.38 16.21 4.20
CA SER A 2 40.32 15.65 5.07
C SER A 2 39.81 14.36 4.44
N SER A 3 39.82 13.24 5.18
CA SER A 3 39.23 11.98 4.70
C SER A 3 37.71 12.15 4.55
N PRO A 4 37.10 11.64 3.47
CA PRO A 4 35.66 11.69 3.32
C PRO A 4 35.01 10.87 4.44
N VAL A 5 34.09 11.49 5.18
CA VAL A 5 33.24 10.81 6.16
C VAL A 5 32.42 9.76 5.42
N PRO A 6 32.49 8.47 5.80
CA PRO A 6 31.68 7.44 5.14
C PRO A 6 30.21 7.76 5.37
N VAL A 7 29.47 7.93 4.27
CA VAL A 7 28.02 8.13 4.31
C VAL A 7 27.39 6.90 4.96
N GLN A 8 26.95 7.05 6.21
CA GLN A 8 26.13 6.05 6.88
C GLN A 8 24.79 5.98 6.14
N ARG A 9 24.64 4.99 5.26
CA ARG A 9 23.34 4.67 4.68
C ARG A 9 22.43 4.20 5.81
N ALA A 10 21.32 4.90 6.04
CA ALA A 10 20.27 4.43 6.92
C ALA A 10 19.81 3.03 6.44
N LEU A 11 20.05 2.01 7.25
CA LEU A 11 19.64 0.64 6.95
C LEU A 11 18.31 0.35 7.68
N PRO A 12 17.37 -0.38 7.06
CA PRO A 12 16.22 -0.93 7.76
C PRO A 12 16.65 -1.72 8.99
N ALA A 13 15.82 -1.73 10.04
CA ALA A 13 16.08 -2.51 11.24
C ALA A 13 16.35 -3.98 10.88
N SER A 14 17.56 -4.46 11.15
CA SER A 14 17.88 -5.87 10.95
C SER A 14 17.16 -6.72 11.99
N PRO A 15 16.45 -7.79 11.60
CA PRO A 15 15.88 -8.72 12.56
C PRO A 15 17.02 -9.45 13.30
N ILE A 16 17.26 -9.06 14.56
CA ILE A 16 18.37 -9.55 15.40
C ILE A 16 18.01 -10.82 16.20
N ALA A 17 16.91 -11.49 15.87
CA ALA A 17 16.50 -12.69 16.61
C ALA A 17 17.49 -13.84 16.35
N ALA A 18 17.90 -14.55 17.41
CA ALA A 18 18.75 -15.73 17.33
C ALA A 18 18.02 -16.89 16.63
N THR A 19 18.03 -16.88 15.30
CA THR A 19 17.48 -17.93 14.45
C THR A 19 18.61 -18.82 13.91
N ARG A 20 18.33 -20.10 13.62
CA ARG A 20 19.30 -21.04 13.01
C ARG A 20 19.89 -20.54 11.68
N HIS A 21 19.25 -19.54 11.06
CA HIS A 21 19.70 -18.88 9.85
C HIS A 21 19.84 -17.38 10.12
N ARG A 22 20.95 -16.78 9.68
CA ARG A 22 21.07 -15.32 9.64
C ARG A 22 20.50 -14.83 8.30
N PRO A 23 19.53 -13.89 8.29
CA PRO A 23 19.11 -13.27 7.05
C PRO A 23 20.28 -12.51 6.42
N LEU A 24 20.32 -12.49 5.09
CA LEU A 24 21.29 -11.67 4.38
C LEU A 24 21.10 -10.20 4.75
N PRO A 25 22.18 -9.44 4.96
CA PRO A 25 22.05 -8.00 5.14
C PRO A 25 21.50 -7.39 3.85
N VAL A 26 20.68 -6.33 3.97
CA VAL A 26 20.09 -5.63 2.82
C VAL A 26 21.09 -5.35 1.68
N PRO A 27 22.34 -4.88 1.91
CA PRO A 27 23.29 -4.64 0.82
C PRO A 27 23.81 -5.91 0.12
N ALA A 28 23.62 -7.10 0.68
CA ALA A 28 24.06 -8.35 0.07
C ALA A 28 23.08 -8.87 -1.01
N VAL A 29 21.93 -8.22 -1.20
CA VAL A 29 20.94 -8.60 -2.21
C VAL A 29 20.58 -7.38 -3.04
N ARG A 30 20.60 -7.54 -4.35
CA ARG A 30 20.11 -6.53 -5.29
C ARG A 30 18.99 -7.13 -6.13
N LEU A 31 17.89 -6.38 -6.28
CA LEU A 31 16.88 -6.68 -7.26
C LEU A 31 17.40 -6.24 -8.64
N VAL A 32 17.60 -7.18 -9.55
CA VAL A 32 18.13 -6.90 -10.89
C VAL A 32 17.04 -6.80 -11.96
N GLY A 33 15.78 -7.03 -11.59
CA GLY A 33 14.65 -6.96 -12.51
C GLY A 33 13.33 -7.38 -11.87
N GLY A 34 12.32 -7.55 -12.71
CA GLY A 34 10.97 -7.90 -12.32
C GLY A 34 10.23 -6.76 -11.60
N PRO A 35 8.95 -6.95 -11.25
CA PRO A 35 8.10 -5.84 -10.81
C PRO A 35 8.55 -5.17 -9.50
N LEU A 36 9.17 -5.92 -8.58
CA LEU A 36 9.76 -5.33 -7.37
C LEU A 36 11.04 -4.53 -7.68
N GLY A 37 11.84 -4.97 -8.64
CA GLY A 37 13.00 -4.23 -9.12
C GLY A 37 12.60 -2.91 -9.78
N SER A 38 11.63 -2.95 -10.70
CA SER A 38 11.10 -1.73 -11.35
C SER A 38 10.47 -0.76 -10.34
N TRP A 39 9.83 -1.27 -9.29
CA TRP A 39 9.29 -0.42 -8.22
C TRP A 39 10.41 0.18 -7.35
N GLN A 40 11.42 -0.60 -6.98
CA GLN A 40 12.59 -0.10 -6.26
C GLN A 40 13.30 1.01 -7.06
N GLU A 41 13.45 0.82 -8.37
CA GLU A 41 14.04 1.80 -9.27
C GLU A 41 13.22 3.08 -9.31
N ARG A 42 11.91 3.00 -9.62
CA ARG A 42 11.01 4.17 -9.64
C ARG A 42 11.00 4.93 -8.31
N ASN A 43 10.99 4.20 -7.19
CA ASN A 43 11.04 4.82 -5.88
C ASN A 43 12.34 5.60 -5.69
N GLY A 44 13.47 5.02 -6.08
CA GLY A 44 14.79 5.64 -5.93
C GLY A 44 15.05 6.81 -6.87
N THR A 45 14.54 6.75 -8.11
CA THR A 45 14.85 7.74 -9.15
C THR A 45 13.81 8.83 -9.30
N ALA A 46 12.56 8.60 -8.89
CA ALA A 46 11.47 9.55 -9.09
C ALA A 46 10.67 9.84 -7.81
N THR A 47 10.16 8.81 -7.13
CA THR A 47 9.22 9.02 -6.01
C THR A 47 9.88 9.69 -4.80
N ILE A 48 11.03 9.19 -4.35
CA ILE A 48 11.72 9.77 -3.19
C ILE A 48 12.16 11.20 -3.48
N PRO A 49 12.84 11.51 -4.60
CA PRO A 49 13.16 12.89 -4.96
C PRO A 49 11.92 13.80 -4.96
N HIS A 50 10.84 13.39 -5.64
CA HIS A 50 9.60 14.18 -5.66
C HIS A 50 9.01 14.42 -4.25
N CYS A 51 8.99 13.39 -3.39
CA CYS A 51 8.53 13.55 -2.01
C CYS A 51 9.42 14.51 -1.22
N VAL A 52 10.75 14.47 -1.41
CA VAL A 52 11.67 15.42 -0.79
C VAL A 52 11.36 16.84 -1.28
N ASP A 53 11.18 17.04 -2.58
CA ASP A 53 10.85 18.36 -3.14
C ASP A 53 9.53 18.91 -2.57
N GLN A 54 8.51 18.05 -2.41
CA GLN A 54 7.23 18.45 -1.79
C GLN A 54 7.38 18.80 -0.30
N LEU A 55 8.22 18.05 0.43
CA LEU A 55 8.50 18.32 1.84
C LEU A 55 9.28 19.63 2.03
N GLU A 56 10.19 19.96 1.11
CA GLU A 56 10.87 21.27 1.08
C GLU A 56 9.88 22.38 0.70
N ALA A 57 9.12 22.22 -0.39
CA ALA A 57 8.21 23.24 -0.91
C ALA A 57 7.06 23.58 0.04
N SER A 58 6.56 22.59 0.79
CA SER A 58 5.54 22.81 1.82
C SER A 58 6.07 23.54 3.07
N GLY A 59 7.40 23.62 3.25
CA GLY A 59 8.04 24.22 4.42
C GLY A 59 8.09 23.30 5.65
N VAL A 60 7.57 22.07 5.55
CA VAL A 60 7.53 21.10 6.66
C VAL A 60 8.94 20.77 7.16
N LEU A 61 9.95 20.70 6.28
CA LEU A 61 11.33 20.42 6.70
C LEU A 61 11.96 21.57 7.47
N ASP A 62 11.60 22.81 7.18
CA ASP A 62 12.09 23.97 7.96
C ASP A 62 11.58 23.94 9.39
N ASP A 63 10.35 23.45 9.62
CA ASP A 63 9.83 23.26 10.97
C ASP A 63 10.63 22.25 11.79
N PHE A 64 11.06 21.13 11.18
CA PHE A 64 11.95 20.18 11.84
C PHE A 64 13.35 20.77 12.07
N ARG A 65 13.91 21.47 11.09
CA ARG A 65 15.23 22.12 11.21
C ARG A 65 15.24 23.17 12.31
N ARG A 66 14.15 23.91 12.52
CA ARG A 66 14.01 24.86 13.64
C ARG A 66 14.21 24.18 15.01
N LEU A 67 13.72 22.95 15.19
CA LEU A 67 13.86 22.22 16.46
C LEU A 67 15.32 21.90 16.82
N VAL A 68 16.18 21.80 15.82
CA VAL A 68 17.63 21.54 15.99
C VAL A 68 18.49 22.78 15.72
N GLY A 69 17.87 23.96 15.54
CA GLY A 69 18.57 25.23 15.30
C GLY A 69 19.14 25.40 13.88
N GLU A 70 18.73 24.57 12.93
CA GLU A 70 19.21 24.57 11.54
C GLU A 70 18.37 25.46 10.61
N SER A 71 17.29 26.06 11.09
CA SER A 71 16.49 27.03 10.34
C SER A 71 15.94 28.13 11.26
N ALA A 72 15.93 29.36 10.74
CA ALA A 72 15.32 30.53 11.37
C ALA A 72 14.01 30.97 10.69
N ALA A 73 13.53 30.20 9.70
CA ALA A 73 12.28 30.50 9.02
C ALA A 73 11.10 30.54 10.01
N ALA A 74 10.07 31.34 9.70
CA ALA A 74 8.82 31.29 10.45
C ALA A 74 8.12 29.95 10.24
N HIS A 75 7.37 29.48 11.24
CA HIS A 75 6.56 28.26 11.14
C HIS A 75 5.60 28.32 9.94
N ARG A 76 5.46 27.22 9.18
CA ARG A 76 4.53 27.15 8.04
C ARG A 76 3.74 25.85 8.06
N GLY A 77 2.41 25.95 8.01
CA GLY A 77 1.52 24.80 7.86
C GLY A 77 0.68 24.48 9.10
N PHE A 78 -0.15 23.45 8.98
CA PHE A 78 -0.95 22.92 10.08
C PHE A 78 -0.09 21.99 10.95
N VAL A 79 -0.29 22.04 12.28
CA VAL A 79 0.39 21.15 13.23
C VAL A 79 -0.09 19.70 13.01
N HIS A 80 0.63 18.93 12.18
CA HIS A 80 0.32 17.52 11.93
C HIS A 80 0.76 16.66 13.13
N THR A 81 -0.17 16.40 14.04
CA THR A 81 0.02 15.62 15.28
C THR A 81 0.50 14.17 15.08
N TRP A 82 0.40 13.62 13.87
CA TRP A 82 0.84 12.24 13.59
C TRP A 82 2.36 12.05 13.57
N ILE A 83 3.16 13.09 13.28
CA ILE A 83 4.64 12.93 13.23
C ILE A 83 5.25 12.92 14.64
N GLN A 84 4.61 13.54 15.64
CA GLN A 84 5.05 13.42 17.03
C GLN A 84 4.84 12.02 17.64
N GLY A 85 3.92 11.22 17.10
CA GLY A 85 3.63 9.87 17.60
C GLY A 85 4.72 8.83 17.28
N VAL A 86 5.51 9.01 16.22
CA VAL A 86 6.51 8.03 15.76
C VAL A 86 7.76 8.04 16.66
N ALA A 87 8.03 9.15 17.37
CA ALA A 87 9.16 9.26 18.29
C ALA A 87 8.97 8.52 19.62
N GLN A 88 7.77 8.01 19.93
CA GLN A 88 7.46 7.43 21.25
C GLN A 88 7.16 5.93 21.27
N GLN A 89 7.39 5.20 20.17
CA GLN A 89 7.30 3.74 20.18
C GLN A 89 8.65 3.10 20.50
N ARG A 90 9.08 3.29 21.76
CA ARG A 90 10.08 2.41 22.38
C ARG A 90 9.50 0.98 22.46
N ALA A 91 10.30 0.04 21.97
CA ALA A 91 10.00 -1.38 21.91
C ALA A 91 9.53 -1.93 23.27
N ARG A 92 8.38 -2.62 23.28
CA ARG A 92 8.03 -3.58 24.34
C ARG A 92 8.69 -4.92 23.99
N PRO A 93 9.60 -5.45 24.81
CA PRO A 93 10.12 -6.81 24.62
C PRO A 93 9.06 -7.81 25.10
N GLY A 94 8.83 -8.88 24.31
CA GLY A 94 8.12 -10.06 24.86
C GLY A 94 7.19 -10.84 23.93
N ARG A 95 6.92 -10.42 22.69
CA ARG A 95 6.10 -11.24 21.77
C ARG A 95 6.95 -11.90 20.68
N ARG A 96 7.07 -13.24 20.79
CA ARG A 96 7.57 -14.10 19.72
C ARG A 96 6.63 -14.02 18.52
N PRO A 97 7.11 -13.70 17.30
CA PRO A 97 6.32 -13.88 16.09
C PRO A 97 6.05 -15.37 15.90
N ARG A 98 4.77 -15.75 15.85
CA ARG A 98 4.38 -17.07 15.33
C ARG A 98 4.55 -17.04 13.82
N ALA A 99 5.54 -17.75 13.30
CA ALA A 99 5.66 -17.97 11.87
C ALA A 99 4.50 -18.86 11.40
N ARG A 100 3.44 -18.25 10.86
CA ARG A 100 2.57 -18.91 9.88
C ARG A 100 3.15 -18.61 8.51
N GLY A 101 3.79 -19.59 7.89
CA GLY A 101 4.32 -19.45 6.53
C GLY A 101 5.07 -20.71 6.10
N ARG A 102 4.83 -21.14 4.85
CA ARG A 102 5.49 -22.27 4.19
C ARG A 102 7.00 -22.27 4.49
N ARG A 103 7.53 -23.44 4.86
CA ARG A 103 8.98 -23.64 5.02
C ARG A 103 9.66 -23.31 3.69
N LEU A 104 10.35 -22.17 3.63
CA LEU A 104 11.35 -21.95 2.59
C LEU A 104 12.41 -23.04 2.78
N ARG A 105 12.64 -23.85 1.74
CA ARG A 105 13.73 -24.82 1.78
C ARG A 105 15.05 -24.05 1.72
N PRO A 106 15.97 -24.26 2.67
CA PRO A 106 17.30 -23.68 2.57
C PRO A 106 17.96 -24.17 1.27
N ALA A 107 18.39 -23.24 0.43
CA ALA A 107 19.25 -23.51 -0.72
C ALA A 107 20.63 -22.90 -0.45
N PRO A 108 21.73 -23.59 -0.79
CA PRO A 108 23.05 -22.99 -0.72
C PRO A 108 23.12 -21.78 -1.67
N LEU A 109 23.49 -20.62 -1.11
CA LEU A 109 23.74 -19.42 -1.89
C LEU A 109 25.20 -19.38 -2.31
N THR A 110 25.45 -19.35 -3.61
CA THR A 110 26.76 -19.26 -4.23
C THR A 110 27.05 -17.80 -4.54
N PRO A 111 28.20 -17.25 -4.11
CA PRO A 111 28.58 -15.88 -4.45
C PRO A 111 28.52 -15.63 -5.96
N GLY A 112 27.92 -14.50 -6.36
CA GLY A 112 27.76 -14.11 -7.76
C GLY A 112 26.68 -14.85 -8.55
N ALA A 113 26.01 -15.85 -7.95
CA ALA A 113 24.92 -16.56 -8.62
C ALA A 113 23.61 -15.75 -8.65
N THR A 114 22.86 -15.92 -9.74
CA THR A 114 21.52 -15.36 -9.91
C THR A 114 20.49 -16.40 -9.50
N TYR A 115 19.52 -15.99 -8.67
CA TYR A 115 18.43 -16.82 -8.20
C TYR A 115 17.08 -16.26 -8.67
N VAL A 116 16.19 -17.13 -9.13
CA VAL A 116 14.81 -16.75 -9.47
C VAL A 116 13.90 -17.11 -8.29
N LEU A 117 13.21 -16.10 -7.76
CA LEU A 117 12.19 -16.29 -6.73
C LEU A 117 10.81 -16.22 -7.35
N GLU A 118 10.11 -17.35 -7.37
CA GLU A 118 8.71 -17.41 -7.74
C GLU A 118 7.84 -17.17 -6.50
N VAL A 119 7.09 -16.08 -6.53
CA VAL A 119 6.15 -15.70 -5.47
C VAL A 119 4.74 -15.89 -6.00
N ASP A 120 3.85 -16.43 -5.19
CA ASP A 120 2.43 -16.45 -5.50
C ASP A 120 1.90 -15.01 -5.59
N ARG A 121 1.43 -14.65 -6.78
CA ARG A 121 0.85 -13.34 -7.09
C ARG A 121 -0.57 -13.47 -7.60
N THR A 122 -1.26 -14.53 -7.20
CA THR A 122 -2.69 -14.70 -7.45
C THR A 122 -3.44 -13.55 -6.77
N PRO A 123 -4.32 -12.83 -7.49
CA PRO A 123 -5.19 -11.84 -6.87
C PRO A 123 -6.05 -12.47 -5.77
N ARG A 124 -6.20 -11.77 -4.65
CA ARG A 124 -7.00 -12.23 -3.52
C ARG A 124 -7.84 -11.10 -2.95
N ARG A 125 -8.93 -11.50 -2.29
CA ARG A 125 -9.70 -10.62 -1.42
C ARG A 125 -9.15 -10.74 0.00
N THR A 126 -8.91 -9.61 0.64
CA THR A 126 -8.51 -9.54 2.05
C THR A 126 -9.62 -8.83 2.83
N THR A 127 -10.12 -9.48 3.87
CA THR A 127 -11.09 -8.89 4.81
C THR A 127 -10.37 -8.42 6.06
N ALA A 128 -10.84 -7.33 6.65
CA ALA A 128 -10.34 -6.88 7.94
C ALA A 128 -10.75 -7.84 9.08
N HIS A 129 -10.06 -7.74 10.21
CA HIS A 129 -10.49 -8.40 11.43
C HIS A 129 -11.86 -7.85 11.88
N HIS A 130 -12.76 -8.70 12.34
CA HIS A 130 -14.14 -8.33 12.73
C HIS A 130 -14.29 -7.22 13.78
N ARG A 131 -13.19 -6.83 14.44
CA ARG A 131 -13.16 -5.75 15.43
C ARG A 131 -12.99 -4.36 14.80
N VAL A 132 -12.61 -4.31 13.54
CA VAL A 132 -12.65 -3.08 12.76
C VAL A 132 -14.07 -2.95 12.22
N ASP A 133 -14.93 -2.35 13.02
CA ASP A 133 -16.35 -2.15 12.74
C ASP A 133 -16.60 -1.46 11.40
N ALA A 134 -15.82 -0.43 11.09
CA ALA A 134 -15.87 0.33 9.84
C ALA A 134 -15.58 -0.52 8.58
N LEU A 135 -14.99 -1.71 8.75
CA LEU A 135 -14.61 -2.61 7.66
C LEU A 135 -15.39 -3.93 7.67
N ARG A 136 -16.56 -3.98 8.31
CA ARG A 136 -17.47 -5.12 8.19
C ARG A 136 -18.10 -5.14 6.79
N GLY A 137 -18.26 -6.34 6.22
CA GLY A 137 -18.93 -6.52 4.92
C GLY A 137 -18.19 -5.95 3.71
N VAL A 138 -16.95 -5.48 3.88
CA VAL A 138 -16.10 -4.97 2.80
C VAL A 138 -14.85 -5.84 2.64
N ALA A 139 -14.26 -5.82 1.45
CA ALA A 139 -13.00 -6.47 1.15
C ALA A 139 -12.08 -5.55 0.34
N ALA A 140 -10.78 -5.65 0.59
CA ALA A 140 -9.75 -5.09 -0.25
C ALA A 140 -9.30 -6.13 -1.28
N VAL A 141 -8.86 -5.67 -2.45
CA VAL A 141 -8.28 -6.53 -3.49
C VAL A 141 -6.76 -6.35 -3.48
N GLU A 142 -6.04 -7.47 -3.48
CA GLU A 142 -4.58 -7.50 -3.39
C GLU A 142 -3.96 -8.45 -4.41
N ARG A 143 -2.80 -8.09 -4.96
CA ARG A 143 -1.98 -8.98 -5.81
C ARG A 143 -0.53 -8.98 -5.33
N GLY A 144 -0.12 -10.05 -4.65
CA GLY A 144 1.16 -10.06 -3.94
C GLY A 144 1.13 -9.04 -2.79
N PRO A 145 2.09 -8.09 -2.71
CA PRO A 145 2.10 -7.03 -1.70
C PRO A 145 1.32 -5.76 -2.10
N ILE A 146 0.75 -5.74 -3.31
CA ILE A 146 0.08 -4.55 -3.86
C ILE A 146 -1.38 -4.56 -3.46
N VAL A 147 -1.84 -3.47 -2.83
CA VAL A 147 -3.26 -3.18 -2.60
C VAL A 147 -3.79 -2.41 -3.81
N TYR A 148 -5.00 -2.73 -4.24
CA TYR A 148 -5.68 -2.10 -5.37
C TYR A 148 -6.84 -1.23 -4.89
N CYS A 149 -7.19 -0.24 -5.71
CA CYS A 149 -8.38 0.57 -5.55
C CYS A 149 -9.15 0.69 -6.86
N VAL A 150 -10.42 1.05 -6.77
CA VAL A 150 -11.22 1.51 -7.91
C VAL A 150 -11.29 3.04 -7.81
N GLU A 151 -11.06 3.72 -8.93
CA GLU A 151 -11.08 5.18 -9.03
C GLU A 151 -12.10 5.66 -10.06
N HIS A 152 -12.66 6.84 -9.84
CA HIS A 152 -13.65 7.44 -10.74
C HIS A 152 -13.21 7.51 -12.21
N ALA A 153 -11.95 7.87 -12.46
CA ALA A 153 -11.41 8.00 -13.81
C ALA A 153 -11.48 6.71 -14.64
N GLY A 154 -11.54 5.54 -13.99
CA GLY A 154 -11.65 4.23 -14.63
C GLY A 154 -13.08 3.71 -14.79
N LEU A 155 -14.10 4.48 -14.38
CA LEU A 155 -15.49 4.04 -14.38
C LEU A 155 -16.26 4.56 -15.59
N ALA A 156 -17.22 3.75 -16.06
CA ALA A 156 -18.15 4.18 -17.10
C ALA A 156 -19.04 5.32 -16.59
N PRO A 157 -19.49 6.24 -17.47
CA PRO A 157 -20.41 7.31 -17.09
C PRO A 157 -21.63 6.79 -16.34
N GLY A 158 -21.98 7.44 -15.23
CA GLY A 158 -23.13 7.08 -14.40
C GLY A 158 -22.87 6.01 -13.32
N ILE A 159 -21.64 5.46 -13.23
CA ILE A 159 -21.24 4.60 -12.11
C ILE A 159 -20.50 5.44 -11.08
N ASP A 160 -21.08 5.57 -9.89
CA ASP A 160 -20.41 6.13 -8.71
C ASP A 160 -19.57 5.06 -8.03
N VAL A 161 -18.33 5.40 -7.66
CA VAL A 161 -17.43 4.52 -6.91
C VAL A 161 -18.02 4.10 -5.56
N ASP A 162 -18.82 4.97 -4.94
CA ASP A 162 -19.45 4.69 -3.65
C ASP A 162 -20.63 3.71 -3.77
N GLY A 163 -21.21 3.58 -4.96
CA GLY A 163 -22.26 2.64 -5.29
C GLY A 163 -21.77 1.23 -5.63
N ILE A 164 -20.46 1.00 -5.74
CA ILE A 164 -19.89 -0.28 -6.18
C ILE A 164 -19.85 -1.30 -5.02
N ALA A 165 -20.32 -2.52 -5.28
CA ALA A 165 -20.16 -3.68 -4.41
C ALA A 165 -19.57 -4.87 -5.18
N LEU A 166 -18.49 -5.48 -4.70
CA LEU A 166 -17.88 -6.68 -5.28
C LEU A 166 -18.89 -7.84 -5.32
N VAL A 167 -18.93 -8.55 -6.45
CA VAL A 167 -19.67 -9.82 -6.55
C VAL A 167 -18.92 -10.87 -5.70
N PRO A 168 -19.60 -11.57 -4.78
CA PRO A 168 -19.02 -12.67 -4.01
C PRO A 168 -18.39 -13.71 -4.92
N ASP A 169 -17.22 -14.22 -4.53
CA ASP A 169 -16.50 -15.32 -5.19
C ASP A 169 -16.17 -15.12 -6.68
N ALA A 170 -16.51 -13.98 -7.28
CA ALA A 170 -16.16 -13.66 -8.64
C ALA A 170 -14.64 -13.71 -8.83
N LEU A 171 -14.18 -14.33 -9.92
CA LEU A 171 -12.76 -14.36 -10.24
C LEU A 171 -12.23 -12.93 -10.46
N ILE A 172 -11.05 -12.67 -9.90
CA ILE A 172 -10.30 -11.44 -10.12
C ILE A 172 -9.16 -11.76 -11.07
N THR A 173 -9.13 -11.12 -12.23
CA THR A 173 -8.15 -11.41 -13.28
C THR A 173 -7.16 -10.27 -13.43
N ALA A 174 -5.93 -10.59 -13.84
CA ALA A 174 -4.93 -9.58 -14.15
C ALA A 174 -5.29 -8.91 -15.50
N GLY A 175 -5.30 -7.59 -15.52
CA GLY A 175 -5.45 -6.78 -16.72
C GLY A 175 -4.10 -6.23 -17.23
N GLU A 176 -4.18 -5.38 -18.25
CA GLU A 176 -3.02 -4.69 -18.81
C GLU A 176 -2.42 -3.68 -17.83
N GLY A 177 -1.14 -3.32 -18.02
CA GLY A 177 -0.48 -2.30 -17.20
C GLY A 177 -0.33 -2.63 -15.71
N GLY A 178 -0.58 -3.88 -15.30
CA GLY A 178 -0.56 -4.29 -13.90
C GLY A 178 -1.87 -4.01 -13.15
N THR A 179 -2.93 -3.62 -13.85
CA THR A 179 -4.29 -3.49 -13.32
C THR A 179 -4.93 -4.84 -13.01
N LEU A 180 -6.09 -4.81 -12.35
CA LEU A 180 -6.96 -5.96 -12.14
C LEU A 180 -8.34 -5.67 -12.69
N THR A 181 -9.00 -6.71 -13.16
CA THR A 181 -10.41 -6.67 -13.56
C THR A 181 -11.24 -7.29 -12.44
N VAL A 182 -12.23 -6.55 -11.95
CA VAL A 182 -13.12 -7.00 -10.86
C VAL A 182 -14.57 -6.90 -11.30
N ARG A 183 -15.38 -7.90 -10.91
CA ARG A 183 -16.83 -7.85 -11.08
C ARG A 183 -17.50 -7.22 -9.87
N CYS A 184 -18.40 -6.30 -10.14
CA CYS A 184 -19.17 -5.61 -9.12
C CYS A 184 -20.63 -5.44 -9.54
N ARG A 185 -21.50 -5.20 -8.57
CA ARG A 185 -22.84 -4.64 -8.78
C ARG A 185 -22.80 -3.16 -8.42
N VAL A 186 -23.62 -2.38 -9.11
CA VAL A 186 -23.79 -0.97 -8.80
C VAL A 186 -25.12 -0.81 -8.10
N THR A 187 -25.06 -0.22 -6.92
CA THR A 187 -26.20 0.12 -6.11
C THR A 187 -26.99 1.21 -6.80
N ARG A 188 -28.30 1.03 -6.98
CA ARG A 188 -29.17 2.14 -7.36
C ARG A 188 -29.42 2.97 -6.11
N ALA A 189 -29.06 4.25 -6.16
CA ALA A 189 -29.32 5.16 -5.06
C ALA A 189 -30.84 5.22 -4.81
N ALA A 190 -31.25 4.92 -3.58
CA ALA A 190 -32.57 5.31 -3.12
C ALA A 190 -32.53 6.83 -2.86
N ASP A 191 -33.59 7.56 -3.21
CA ASP A 191 -33.70 9.02 -2.97
C ASP A 191 -33.80 9.39 -1.47
N HIS A 192 -33.61 8.43 -0.57
CA HIS A 192 -33.79 8.58 0.86
C HIS A 192 -32.48 8.24 1.60
N LEU A 193 -31.94 9.23 2.30
CA LEU A 193 -30.74 9.09 3.13
C LEU A 193 -31.02 8.38 4.47
N SER A 194 -32.29 8.16 4.83
CA SER A 194 -32.71 7.51 6.08
C SER A 194 -34.08 6.87 5.92
N GLY A 195 -34.26 5.65 6.45
CA GLY A 195 -35.50 4.90 6.39
C GLY A 195 -35.36 3.52 7.04
N THR A 196 -36.48 2.84 7.27
CA THR A 196 -36.53 1.45 7.75
C THR A 196 -36.64 0.43 6.60
N ASP A 197 -36.64 0.93 5.37
CA ASP A 197 -36.84 0.12 4.18
C ASP A 197 -35.67 -0.81 3.92
N ALA A 198 -35.93 -1.83 3.09
CA ALA A 198 -34.91 -2.77 2.65
C ALA A 198 -33.69 -2.01 2.11
N GLY A 199 -32.49 -2.54 2.41
CA GLY A 199 -31.22 -1.98 1.94
C GLY A 199 -31.21 -1.78 0.42
N PRO A 200 -30.29 -0.96 -0.09
CA PRO A 200 -30.41 -0.42 -1.43
C PRO A 200 -30.35 -1.52 -2.50
N GLU A 201 -31.17 -1.37 -3.55
CA GLU A 201 -31.29 -2.38 -4.60
C GLU A 201 -29.99 -2.45 -5.43
N LEU A 202 -29.43 -3.65 -5.51
CA LEU A 202 -28.28 -3.92 -6.36
C LEU A 202 -28.71 -4.09 -7.81
N GLY A 203 -28.13 -3.30 -8.69
CA GLY A 203 -28.32 -3.42 -10.13
C GLY A 203 -27.59 -4.60 -10.76
N ALA A 204 -27.46 -4.52 -12.09
CA ALA A 204 -26.77 -5.53 -12.88
C ALA A 204 -25.28 -5.63 -12.50
N GLU A 205 -24.65 -6.74 -12.91
CA GLU A 205 -23.20 -6.87 -12.78
C GLU A 205 -22.49 -6.05 -13.85
N HIS A 206 -21.40 -5.42 -13.42
CA HIS A 206 -20.48 -4.65 -14.22
C HIS A 206 -19.06 -5.17 -14.00
N THR A 207 -18.23 -4.96 -15.00
CA THR A 207 -16.80 -5.20 -14.90
C THR A 207 -16.11 -3.84 -14.78
N VAL A 208 -15.31 -3.66 -13.74
CA VAL A 208 -14.54 -2.42 -13.53
C VAL A 208 -13.06 -2.72 -13.38
N THR A 209 -12.25 -1.71 -13.69
CA THR A 209 -10.79 -1.77 -13.55
C THR A 209 -10.40 -1.32 -12.15
N ALA A 210 -9.62 -2.14 -11.46
CA ALA A 210 -8.94 -1.76 -10.25
C ALA A 210 -7.46 -1.49 -10.56
N ILE A 211 -6.96 -0.33 -10.16
CA ILE A 211 -5.56 0.08 -10.31
C ILE A 211 -4.80 -0.20 -9.01
N PRO A 212 -3.45 -0.36 -9.04
CA PRO A 212 -2.68 -0.28 -7.82
C PRO A 212 -3.02 1.01 -7.06
N PHE A 213 -3.08 0.96 -5.73
CA PHE A 213 -3.46 2.14 -4.94
C PHE A 213 -2.46 3.29 -5.05
N SER A 214 -1.16 2.99 -5.19
CA SER A 214 -0.11 4.02 -5.20
C SER A 214 -0.16 5.04 -6.35
N PRO A 215 -0.51 4.69 -7.61
CA PRO A 215 -0.70 5.67 -8.68
C PRO A 215 -2.06 6.37 -8.68
N TRP A 216 -2.96 6.13 -7.73
CA TRP A 216 -4.22 6.88 -7.68
C TRP A 216 -3.96 8.40 -7.60
N GLY A 217 -4.85 9.18 -8.20
CA GLY A 217 -4.78 10.65 -8.21
C GLY A 217 -3.88 11.23 -9.31
N ASN A 218 -3.36 10.39 -10.22
CA ASN A 218 -2.65 10.83 -11.41
C ASN A 218 -3.55 10.93 -12.67
N GLY A 219 -4.82 10.51 -12.55
CA GLY A 219 -5.85 10.67 -13.59
C GLY A 219 -6.75 11.88 -13.32
N GLU A 220 -8.00 11.81 -13.78
CA GLU A 220 -9.00 12.84 -13.50
C GLU A 220 -9.29 12.95 -11.99
N PRO A 221 -9.40 14.17 -11.44
CA PRO A 221 -9.78 14.38 -10.05
C PRO A 221 -11.12 13.71 -9.72
N GLY A 222 -11.14 12.87 -8.70
CA GLY A 222 -12.36 12.17 -8.31
C GLY A 222 -12.16 11.20 -7.14
N PRO A 223 -13.27 10.64 -6.63
CA PRO A 223 -13.23 9.71 -5.51
C PRO A 223 -12.60 8.37 -5.89
N MET A 224 -12.18 7.64 -4.85
CA MET A 224 -11.53 6.34 -4.95
C MET A 224 -11.87 5.49 -3.73
N ARG A 225 -11.87 4.17 -3.90
CA ARG A 225 -12.15 3.24 -2.81
C ARG A 225 -11.25 2.00 -2.86
N VAL A 226 -10.62 1.70 -1.73
CA VAL A 226 -9.83 0.47 -1.49
C VAL A 226 -10.70 -0.64 -0.91
N TRP A 227 -11.48 -0.31 0.11
CA TRP A 227 -12.37 -1.24 0.80
C TRP A 227 -13.75 -1.21 0.16
N LEU A 228 -14.01 -2.20 -0.69
CA LEU A 228 -15.24 -2.28 -1.46
C LEU A 228 -16.25 -3.17 -0.71
N PRO A 229 -17.52 -2.76 -0.57
CA PRO A 229 -18.60 -3.63 -0.11
C PRO A 229 -18.61 -4.93 -0.88
N VAL A 230 -18.96 -6.02 -0.22
CA VAL A 230 -19.24 -7.29 -0.87
C VAL A 230 -20.76 -7.44 -0.93
N ALA A 231 -21.31 -7.64 -2.12
CA ALA A 231 -22.75 -7.83 -2.26
C ALA A 231 -23.21 -9.07 -1.46
N PRO A 232 -24.42 -9.07 -0.88
CA PRO A 232 -24.98 -10.27 -0.27
C PRO A 232 -25.14 -11.37 -1.32
N CYS A 233 -25.01 -12.63 -0.88
CA CYS A 233 -25.23 -13.82 -1.71
C CYS A 233 -26.71 -14.02 -2.06
#